data_AF-A0A519DHT4-F1
#
_entry.id   AF-A0A519DHT4-F1
#
_cell.length_a   1.000
_cell.length_b   1.000
_cell.length_c   1.000
_cell.angle_alpha   90.00
_cell.angle_beta   90.00
_cell.angle_gamma   90.00
#
_symmetry.space_group_name_H-M   'P 1'
#
loop_
_entity.id
_entity.type
_entity.pdbx_description
1 polymer ?
#
loop_
_entity_poly.entity_id
_entity_poly.type
_entity_poly.pdbx_seq_one_letter_code
_entity_poly.pdbx_strand_id
1 'polypeptide(L)'
;MAGVWILAGLTLVIALVGGLLPVLGKWEQNQKLLHKSTSIAAGVLLASALLVILPEGFSLAGDSSHLLMGGIVLSGFMMMLILEGSGIGHAIHEEHHDHEGEHGHTHVHHQTAPLLLVLGLSLHAAADGLAIGSAMASGKTAISAIITLAVILHKVPAAFSLGVFSTHQNDEKKNVIRDVVLFSLATPLFIILSFFMLQNIAHETIGLLLLFAGGTFLYVSTVDTLPDIHNTETGKAAMLHVVLGAGLLALALIIADYSGILEMGH
;
A
#
# COMPACT_ATOMS: atom_id res chain seq x y z
N MET A 1 -22.79 -12.71 8.01
CA MET A 1 -22.76 -13.26 6.64
C MET A 1 -22.91 -12.18 5.56
N ALA A 2 -24.05 -11.48 5.45
CA ALA A 2 -24.26 -10.46 4.40
C ALA A 2 -23.20 -9.34 4.40
N GLY A 3 -22.80 -8.87 5.59
CA GLY A 3 -21.76 -7.83 5.72
C GLY A 3 -20.40 -8.20 5.09
N VAL A 4 -20.04 -9.49 5.09
CA VAL A 4 -18.74 -9.96 4.58
C VAL A 4 -18.67 -9.76 3.07
N TRP A 5 -19.74 -10.15 2.37
CA TRP A 5 -19.88 -9.98 0.94
C TRP A 5 -19.96 -8.50 0.54
N ILE A 6 -20.61 -7.67 1.36
CA ILE A 6 -20.69 -6.22 1.13
C ILE A 6 -19.30 -5.58 1.23
N LEU A 7 -18.53 -5.88 2.28
CA LEU A 7 -17.18 -5.33 2.44
C LEU A 7 -16.20 -5.86 1.39
N ALA A 8 -16.29 -7.14 1.03
CA ALA A 8 -15.52 -7.69 -0.08
C ALA A 8 -15.85 -6.96 -1.40
N GLY A 9 -17.14 -6.78 -1.72
CA GLY A 9 -17.56 -6.03 -2.91
C GLY A 9 -17.09 -4.57 -2.88
N LEU A 10 -17.24 -3.90 -1.74
CA LEU A 10 -16.85 -2.50 -1.57
C LEU A 10 -15.34 -2.31 -1.76
N THR A 11 -14.51 -3.10 -1.08
CA THR A 11 -13.05 -3.01 -1.18
C THR A 11 -12.56 -3.32 -2.59
N LEU A 12 -13.18 -4.27 -3.29
CA LEU A 12 -12.91 -4.56 -4.70
C LEU A 12 -13.20 -3.35 -5.60
N VAL A 13 -14.39 -2.75 -5.46
CA VAL A 13 -14.79 -1.60 -6.29
C VAL A 13 -13.89 -0.40 -6.03
N ILE A 14 -13.59 -0.10 -4.76
CA ILE A 14 -12.70 1.00 -4.37
C ILE A 14 -11.31 0.82 -4.97
N ALA A 15 -10.73 -0.38 -4.87
CA ALA A 15 -9.41 -0.67 -5.42
C ALA A 15 -9.39 -0.61 -6.95
N LEU A 16 -10.39 -1.18 -7.63
CA LEU A 16 -10.48 -1.13 -9.10
C LEU A 16 -10.64 0.30 -9.60
N VAL A 17 -11.52 1.10 -8.98
CA VAL A 17 -11.69 2.51 -9.36
C VAL A 17 -10.38 3.25 -9.10
N GLY A 18 -9.81 3.15 -7.90
CA GLY A 18 -8.55 3.80 -7.53
C GLY A 18 -7.40 3.50 -8.50
N GLY A 19 -7.21 2.23 -8.84
CA GLY A 19 -6.10 1.79 -9.71
C GLY A 19 -6.32 1.96 -11.21
N LEU A 20 -7.57 1.94 -11.68
CA LEU A 20 -7.88 2.17 -13.10
C LEU A 20 -8.05 3.66 -13.44
N LEU A 21 -8.26 4.54 -12.46
CA LEU A 21 -8.32 6.00 -12.65
C LEU A 21 -7.16 6.55 -13.49
N PRO A 22 -5.87 6.31 -13.16
CA PRO A 22 -4.76 6.82 -13.96
C PRO A 22 -4.71 6.22 -15.37
N VAL A 23 -5.15 4.97 -15.54
CA VAL A 23 -5.15 4.21 -16.80
C VAL A 23 -6.21 4.73 -17.78
N LEU A 24 -7.42 4.99 -17.27
CA LEU A 24 -8.56 5.44 -18.07
C LEU A 24 -8.54 6.94 -18.34
N GLY A 25 -8.01 7.72 -17.40
CA GLY A 25 -8.01 9.19 -17.47
C GLY A 25 -7.05 9.78 -18.52
N LYS A 26 -6.22 8.97 -19.19
CA LYS A 26 -5.08 9.43 -20.01
C LYS A 26 -4.15 10.38 -19.23
N TRP A 27 -4.08 10.24 -17.91
CA TRP A 27 -3.29 11.12 -17.05
C TRP A 27 -1.79 11.00 -17.29
N GLU A 28 -1.36 9.92 -17.95
CA GLU A 28 -0.04 9.74 -18.56
C GLU A 28 0.45 10.95 -19.37
N GLN A 29 -0.46 11.68 -20.02
CA GLN A 29 -0.12 12.86 -20.82
C GLN A 29 0.17 14.11 -19.96
N ASN A 30 -0.16 14.07 -18.66
CA ASN A 30 0.04 15.19 -17.74
C ASN A 30 0.96 14.78 -16.57
N GLN A 31 2.26 14.75 -16.87
CA GLN A 31 3.33 14.42 -15.92
C GLN A 31 3.23 15.24 -14.62
N LYS A 32 2.85 16.52 -14.69
CA LYS A 32 2.66 17.36 -13.50
C LYS A 32 1.53 16.87 -12.61
N LEU A 33 0.41 16.42 -13.19
CA LEU A 33 -0.69 15.84 -12.41
C LEU A 33 -0.33 14.48 -11.84
N LEU A 34 0.44 13.66 -12.56
CA LEU A 34 0.91 12.36 -12.07
C LEU A 34 1.83 12.52 -10.86
N HIS A 35 2.92 13.29 -10.98
CA HIS A 35 3.85 13.56 -9.87
C HIS A 35 3.14 14.15 -8.66
N LYS A 36 2.21 15.09 -8.88
CA LYS A 36 1.40 15.64 -7.78
C LYS A 36 0.56 14.57 -7.11
N SER A 37 -0.12 13.73 -7.88
CA SER A 37 -1.05 12.73 -7.35
C SER A 37 -0.32 11.58 -6.66
N THR A 38 0.81 11.12 -7.20
CA THR A 38 1.66 10.09 -6.57
C THR A 38 2.27 10.60 -5.27
N SER A 39 2.79 11.83 -5.25
CA SER A 39 3.31 12.44 -4.01
C SER A 39 2.23 12.60 -2.93
N ILE A 40 1.01 13.02 -3.31
CA ILE A 40 -0.12 13.08 -2.37
C ILE A 40 -0.49 11.67 -1.88
N ALA A 41 -0.61 10.70 -2.78
CA ALA A 41 -0.96 9.32 -2.44
C ALA A 41 0.07 8.71 -1.48
N ALA A 42 1.37 8.93 -1.73
CA ALA A 42 2.44 8.44 -0.87
C ALA A 42 2.43 9.11 0.51
N GLY A 43 2.10 10.42 0.60
CA GLY A 43 1.85 11.09 1.87
C GLY A 43 0.67 10.51 2.65
N VAL A 44 -0.43 10.20 1.97
CA VAL A 44 -1.58 9.51 2.59
C VAL A 44 -1.19 8.11 3.06
N LEU A 45 -0.42 7.35 2.27
CA LEU A 45 0.06 6.02 2.66
C LEU A 45 0.98 6.06 3.89
N LEU A 46 1.92 7.01 3.92
CA LEU A 46 2.81 7.21 5.07
C LEU A 46 2.00 7.56 6.34
N ALA A 47 1.04 8.47 6.21
CA ALA A 47 0.16 8.82 7.33
C ALA A 47 -0.72 7.64 7.75
N SER A 48 -1.21 6.80 6.83
CA SER A 48 -2.00 5.62 7.19
C SER A 48 -1.16 4.62 7.98
N ALA A 49 0.08 4.37 7.53
CA ALA A 49 1.00 3.49 8.23
C ALA A 49 1.24 3.94 9.67
N LEU A 50 1.55 5.22 9.87
CA LEU A 50 1.96 5.77 11.17
C LEU A 50 0.80 6.12 12.10
N LEU A 51 -0.33 6.59 11.58
CA LEU A 51 -1.46 7.09 12.38
C LEU A 51 -2.56 6.06 12.59
N VAL A 52 -2.60 5.00 11.77
CA VAL A 52 -3.70 4.04 11.80
C VAL A 52 -3.19 2.61 11.96
N ILE A 53 -2.41 2.11 10.99
CA ILE A 53 -2.08 0.68 10.93
C ILE A 53 -1.13 0.25 12.04
N LEU A 54 -0.06 1.00 12.28
CA LEU A 54 0.86 0.67 13.36
C LEU A 54 0.21 0.84 14.74
N PRO A 55 -0.45 1.97 15.08
CA PRO A 55 -1.13 2.12 16.36
C PRO A 55 -2.16 1.00 16.62
N GLU A 56 -3.01 0.68 15.64
CA GLU A 56 -4.00 -0.39 15.77
C GLU A 56 -3.32 -1.75 15.93
N GLY A 57 -2.28 -2.04 15.13
CA GLY A 57 -1.49 -3.26 15.22
C GLY A 57 -0.85 -3.45 16.61
N PHE A 58 -0.25 -2.41 17.18
CA PHE A 58 0.30 -2.44 18.53
C PHE A 58 -0.79 -2.63 19.59
N SER A 59 -1.95 -1.99 19.43
CA SER A 59 -3.07 -2.12 20.36
C SER A 59 -3.65 -3.54 20.39
N LEU A 60 -3.77 -4.18 19.22
CA LEU A 60 -4.33 -5.52 19.07
C LEU A 60 -3.34 -6.63 19.42
N ALA A 61 -2.04 -6.39 19.20
CA ALA A 61 -0.98 -7.30 19.63
C ALA A 61 -0.90 -7.40 21.18
N GLY A 62 -1.39 -6.37 21.90
CA GLY A 62 -1.58 -6.42 23.34
C GLY A 62 -0.26 -6.59 24.10
N ASP A 63 -0.16 -7.67 24.89
CA ASP A 63 0.98 -7.94 25.77
C ASP A 63 2.15 -8.67 25.06
N SER A 64 2.12 -8.82 23.74
CA SER A 64 3.28 -9.32 22.99
C SER A 64 4.54 -8.53 23.34
N SER A 65 5.69 -9.20 23.31
CA SER A 65 6.99 -8.54 23.50
C SER A 65 7.17 -7.37 22.54
N HIS A 66 7.61 -6.20 23.03
CA HIS A 66 7.94 -5.06 22.17
C HIS A 66 8.97 -5.39 21.09
N LEU A 67 9.92 -6.29 21.41
CA LEU A 67 10.90 -6.78 20.42
C LEU A 67 10.23 -7.63 19.34
N LEU A 68 9.25 -8.46 19.69
CA LEU A 68 8.48 -9.23 18.72
C LEU A 68 7.68 -8.28 17.81
N MET A 69 6.93 -7.35 18.39
CA MET A 69 6.12 -6.39 17.63
C MET A 69 6.98 -5.55 16.69
N GLY A 70 8.06 -4.95 17.19
CA GLY A 70 9.01 -4.20 16.37
C GLY A 70 9.72 -5.07 15.33
N GLY A 71 10.05 -6.31 15.68
CA GLY A 71 10.63 -7.29 14.76
C GLY A 71 9.69 -7.68 13.62
N ILE A 72 8.38 -7.69 13.86
CA ILE A 72 7.35 -7.95 12.85
C ILE A 72 7.15 -6.75 11.92
N VAL A 73 7.19 -5.51 12.44
CA VAL A 73 7.24 -4.30 11.59
C VAL A 73 8.49 -4.33 10.71
N LEU A 74 9.65 -4.61 11.31
CA LEU A 74 10.92 -4.69 10.60
C LEU A 74 10.89 -5.78 9.53
N SER A 75 10.31 -6.95 9.81
CA SER A 75 10.26 -8.04 8.84
C SER A 75 9.40 -7.69 7.63
N GLY A 76 8.28 -6.98 7.81
CA GLY A 76 7.47 -6.46 6.71
C GLY A 76 8.25 -5.47 5.83
N PHE A 77 8.96 -4.54 6.46
CA PHE A 77 9.82 -3.58 5.74
C PHE A 77 10.98 -4.30 5.01
N MET A 78 11.68 -5.20 5.69
CA MET A 78 12.80 -5.97 5.13
C MET A 78 12.34 -6.89 4.00
N MET A 79 11.16 -7.50 4.09
CA MET A 79 10.61 -8.29 3.00
C MET A 79 10.46 -7.44 1.75
N MET A 80 9.86 -6.25 1.85
CA MET A 80 9.70 -5.38 0.68
C MET A 80 11.04 -4.88 0.14
N LEU A 81 11.98 -4.51 1.03
CA LEU A 81 13.35 -4.16 0.65
C LEU A 81 14.06 -5.30 -0.09
N ILE A 82 13.93 -6.53 0.40
CA ILE A 82 14.52 -7.71 -0.25
C ILE A 82 13.83 -7.94 -1.58
N LEU A 83 12.50 -7.92 -1.66
CA LEU A 83 11.76 -8.15 -2.90
C LEU A 83 12.14 -7.13 -3.99
N GLU A 84 12.30 -5.86 -3.63
CA GLU A 84 12.74 -4.83 -4.56
C GLU A 84 14.22 -4.96 -4.91
N GLY A 85 15.08 -5.11 -3.91
CA GLY A 85 16.53 -5.24 -4.09
C GLY A 85 16.96 -6.54 -4.75
N SER A 86 16.15 -7.60 -4.65
CA SER A 86 16.40 -8.92 -5.24
C SER A 86 15.88 -9.06 -6.66
N GLY A 87 15.48 -7.98 -7.35
CA GLY A 87 14.99 -8.01 -8.74
C GLY A 87 15.95 -8.75 -9.69
N ILE A 88 15.87 -10.08 -9.71
CA ILE A 88 16.99 -11.02 -9.92
C ILE A 88 17.89 -10.56 -11.06
N GLY A 89 19.04 -9.99 -10.69
CA GLY A 89 20.03 -9.40 -11.59
C GLY A 89 20.73 -10.40 -12.50
N HIS A 90 20.02 -10.99 -13.46
CA HIS A 90 20.59 -11.72 -14.60
C HIS A 90 19.76 -11.56 -15.89
N ALA A 91 19.15 -10.39 -16.12
CA ALA A 91 18.90 -9.98 -17.50
C ALA A 91 20.24 -9.52 -18.09
N ILE A 92 20.92 -10.47 -18.74
CA ILE A 92 21.90 -10.24 -19.81
C ILE A 92 23.33 -9.93 -19.29
N HIS A 93 24.23 -10.92 -19.46
CA HIS A 93 25.58 -10.60 -19.88
C HIS A 93 25.50 -9.65 -21.09
N GLU A 94 25.75 -8.36 -20.91
CA GLU A 94 26.20 -7.49 -21.98
C GLU A 94 27.45 -6.74 -21.52
N GLU A 95 28.45 -7.53 -21.10
CA GLU A 95 29.84 -7.10 -21.10
C GLU A 95 30.42 -7.31 -22.51
N HIS A 96 29.78 -6.75 -23.53
CA HIS A 96 30.35 -6.59 -24.86
C HIS A 96 29.77 -5.31 -25.46
N HIS A 97 30.51 -4.21 -25.39
CA HIS A 97 31.05 -3.53 -26.57
C HIS A 97 31.94 -2.35 -26.11
N ASP A 98 33.25 -2.52 -26.34
CA ASP A 98 34.20 -1.44 -26.59
C ASP A 98 33.55 -0.35 -27.43
N HIS A 99 33.46 0.89 -26.94
CA HIS A 99 33.61 2.08 -27.77
C HIS A 99 34.14 3.25 -26.93
N GLU A 100 35.30 3.73 -27.34
CA GLU A 100 35.88 5.01 -26.96
C GLU A 100 34.92 6.17 -27.28
N GLY A 101 34.76 7.13 -26.37
CA GLY A 101 34.19 8.44 -26.70
C GLY A 101 33.19 9.00 -25.71
N GLU A 102 33.58 10.11 -25.08
CA GLU A 102 32.77 11.21 -24.57
C GLU A 102 31.75 10.98 -23.43
N HIS A 103 32.04 11.70 -22.35
CA HIS A 103 31.28 11.87 -21.13
C HIS A 103 29.80 12.24 -21.35
N GLY A 104 28.92 11.40 -20.83
CA GLY A 104 27.51 11.68 -20.58
C GLY A 104 26.90 10.52 -19.82
N HIS A 105 27.04 10.51 -18.50
CA HIS A 105 26.53 9.42 -17.65
C HIS A 105 25.00 9.35 -17.75
N THR A 106 24.51 8.49 -18.63
CA THR A 106 23.13 8.05 -18.71
C THR A 106 22.81 7.17 -17.50
N HIS A 107 21.65 7.46 -16.92
CA HIS A 107 21.18 6.87 -15.67
C HIS A 107 21.13 5.35 -15.73
N VAL A 108 21.68 4.68 -14.70
CA VAL A 108 21.44 3.26 -14.45
C VAL A 108 19.97 3.10 -14.11
N HIS A 109 19.18 2.63 -15.06
CA HIS A 109 17.82 2.18 -14.81
C HIS A 109 17.89 0.88 -14.00
N HIS A 110 17.70 0.95 -12.69
CA HIS A 110 17.33 -0.22 -11.91
C HIS A 110 15.93 -0.66 -12.37
N GLN A 111 15.89 -1.53 -13.38
CA GLN A 111 14.68 -2.24 -13.78
C GLN A 111 14.38 -3.29 -12.71
N THR A 112 13.76 -2.87 -11.62
CA THR A 112 13.05 -3.76 -10.69
C THR A 112 12.15 -4.67 -11.52
N ALA A 113 12.14 -5.99 -11.27
CA ALA A 113 11.17 -6.88 -11.89
C ALA A 113 9.75 -6.39 -11.53
N PRO A 114 8.99 -5.77 -12.46
CA PRO A 114 7.78 -5.03 -12.11
C PRO A 114 6.73 -5.90 -11.42
N LEU A 115 6.77 -7.20 -11.70
CA LEU A 115 5.93 -8.21 -11.06
C LEU A 115 6.19 -8.38 -9.56
N LEU A 116 7.42 -8.23 -9.07
CA LEU A 116 7.72 -8.42 -7.64
C LEU A 116 7.08 -7.33 -6.78
N LEU A 117 7.05 -6.08 -7.26
CA LEU A 117 6.38 -4.98 -6.56
C LEU A 117 4.86 -5.18 -6.55
N VAL A 118 4.27 -5.60 -7.68
CA VAL A 118 2.84 -5.96 -7.78
C VAL A 118 2.50 -7.09 -6.80
N LEU A 119 3.35 -8.11 -6.70
CA LEU A 119 3.18 -9.23 -5.76
C LEU A 119 3.29 -8.77 -4.31
N GLY A 120 4.28 -7.93 -3.97
CA GLY A 120 4.43 -7.36 -2.63
C GLY A 120 3.22 -6.54 -2.20
N LEU A 121 2.73 -5.65 -3.07
CA LEU A 121 1.52 -4.88 -2.82
C LEU A 121 0.25 -5.75 -2.77
N SER A 122 0.20 -6.85 -3.54
CA SER A 122 -0.91 -7.81 -3.46
C SER A 122 -0.89 -8.60 -2.16
N LEU A 123 0.29 -8.97 -1.64
CA LEU A 123 0.44 -9.61 -0.32
C LEU A 123 0.02 -8.65 0.80
N HIS A 124 0.37 -7.37 0.70
CA HIS A 124 -0.15 -6.35 1.59
C HIS A 124 -1.69 -6.29 1.53
N ALA A 125 -2.27 -6.22 0.32
CA ALA A 125 -3.71 -6.21 0.14
C ALA A 125 -4.39 -7.48 0.66
N ALA A 126 -3.69 -8.62 0.68
CA ALA A 126 -4.15 -9.83 1.33
C ALA A 126 -4.15 -9.67 2.86
N ALA A 127 -3.14 -9.04 3.45
CA ALA A 127 -3.11 -8.72 4.89
C ALA A 127 -4.25 -7.78 5.31
N ASP A 128 -4.59 -6.76 4.50
CA ASP A 128 -5.80 -5.94 4.69
C ASP A 128 -7.06 -6.83 4.80
N GLY A 129 -7.17 -7.80 3.89
CA GLY A 129 -8.32 -8.69 3.83
C GLY A 129 -8.39 -9.65 5.02
N LEU A 130 -7.23 -10.19 5.43
CA LEU A 130 -7.11 -10.99 6.66
C LEU A 130 -7.56 -10.21 7.88
N ALA A 131 -7.15 -8.94 8.01
CA ALA A 131 -7.49 -8.10 9.14
C ALA A 131 -9.01 -7.86 9.19
N ILE A 132 -9.63 -7.40 8.09
CA ILE A 132 -11.07 -7.15 8.03
C ILE A 132 -11.86 -8.45 8.30
N GLY A 133 -11.56 -9.54 7.60
CA GLY A 133 -12.36 -10.75 7.74
C GLY A 133 -12.19 -11.42 9.10
N SER A 134 -11.00 -11.39 9.71
CA SER A 134 -10.78 -11.86 11.09
C SER A 134 -11.51 -10.98 12.11
N ALA A 135 -11.50 -9.66 11.93
CA ALA A 135 -12.22 -8.73 12.79
C ALA A 135 -13.74 -8.97 12.71
N MET A 136 -14.27 -9.19 11.51
CA MET A 136 -15.68 -9.58 11.33
C MET A 136 -16.00 -10.93 11.98
N ALA A 137 -15.07 -11.89 11.91
CA ALA A 137 -15.21 -13.21 12.53
C ALA A 137 -15.27 -13.13 14.06
N SER A 138 -14.60 -12.14 14.67
CA SER A 138 -14.58 -11.93 16.13
C SER A 138 -15.95 -11.54 16.72
N GLY A 139 -16.89 -11.09 15.89
CA GLY A 139 -18.21 -10.61 16.33
C GLY A 139 -18.21 -9.22 16.97
N LYS A 140 -17.04 -8.59 17.17
CA LYS A 140 -16.93 -7.25 17.74
C LYS A 140 -17.08 -6.19 16.64
N THR A 141 -18.29 -5.62 16.54
CA THR A 141 -18.66 -4.60 15.54
C THR A 141 -17.70 -3.41 15.55
N ALA A 142 -17.31 -2.99 16.74
CA ALA A 142 -16.28 -2.01 17.04
C ALA A 142 -14.98 -2.18 16.27
N ILE A 143 -14.28 -3.27 16.55
CA ILE A 143 -12.98 -3.61 16.00
C ILE A 143 -13.09 -3.78 14.48
N SER A 144 -14.17 -4.43 14.04
CA SER A 144 -14.45 -4.57 12.60
C SER A 144 -14.64 -3.23 11.90
N ALA A 145 -15.31 -2.26 12.53
CA ALA A 145 -15.56 -0.95 11.94
C ALA A 145 -14.27 -0.13 11.82
N ILE A 146 -13.48 -0.08 12.90
CA ILE A 146 -12.19 0.65 12.94
C ILE A 146 -11.22 0.09 11.89
N ILE A 147 -11.03 -1.24 11.85
CA ILE A 147 -10.15 -1.89 10.87
C ILE A 147 -10.65 -1.68 9.42
N THR A 148 -11.96 -1.76 9.19
CA THR A 148 -12.53 -1.53 7.86
C THR A 148 -12.31 -0.10 7.41
N LEU A 149 -12.55 0.88 8.29
CA LEU A 149 -12.32 2.28 8.01
C LEU A 149 -10.84 2.54 7.71
N ALA A 150 -9.94 2.00 8.53
CA ALA A 150 -8.49 2.07 8.34
C ALA A 150 -8.09 1.62 6.93
N VAL A 151 -8.51 0.41 6.53
CA VAL A 151 -8.20 -0.15 5.21
C VAL A 151 -8.79 0.70 4.08
N ILE A 152 -10.04 1.15 4.20
CA ILE A 152 -10.68 1.95 3.15
C ILE A 152 -9.94 3.27 2.92
N LEU A 153 -9.48 3.93 3.99
CA LEU A 153 -8.81 5.23 3.91
C LEU A 153 -7.53 5.18 3.08
N HIS A 154 -6.78 4.08 3.14
CA HIS A 154 -5.55 3.92 2.35
C HIS A 154 -5.71 3.11 1.07
N LYS A 155 -6.90 2.54 0.79
CA LYS A 155 -7.09 1.67 -0.38
C LYS A 155 -7.02 2.43 -1.71
N VAL A 156 -7.65 3.60 -1.77
CA VAL A 156 -7.62 4.44 -2.99
C VAL A 156 -6.20 4.93 -3.29
N PRO A 157 -5.47 5.54 -2.32
CA PRO A 157 -4.06 5.91 -2.52
C PRO A 157 -3.18 4.73 -2.96
N ALA A 158 -3.29 3.57 -2.29
CA ALA A 158 -2.49 2.40 -2.62
C ALA A 158 -2.77 1.90 -4.05
N ALA A 159 -4.04 1.76 -4.41
CA ALA A 159 -4.43 1.32 -5.74
C ALA A 159 -4.00 2.33 -6.82
N PHE A 160 -4.12 3.62 -6.52
CA PHE A 160 -3.71 4.70 -7.42
C PHE A 160 -2.20 4.65 -7.69
N SER A 161 -1.36 4.58 -6.64
CA SER A 161 0.09 4.46 -6.78
C SER A 161 0.47 3.25 -7.63
N LEU A 162 -0.15 2.09 -7.37
CA LEU A 162 0.06 0.88 -8.19
C LEU A 162 -0.33 1.11 -9.66
N GLY A 163 -1.48 1.75 -9.92
CA GLY A 163 -1.94 2.03 -11.28
C GLY A 163 -0.98 2.94 -12.04
N VAL A 164 -0.45 3.99 -11.39
CA VAL A 164 0.56 4.86 -11.98
C VAL A 164 1.87 4.12 -12.22
N PHE A 165 2.37 3.39 -11.22
CA PHE A 165 3.59 2.58 -11.34
C PHE A 165 3.48 1.57 -12.49
N SER A 166 2.40 0.79 -12.51
CA SER A 166 2.19 -0.25 -13.52
C SER A 166 2.05 0.33 -14.94
N THR A 167 1.49 1.55 -15.08
CA THR A 167 1.45 2.27 -16.38
C THR A 167 2.84 2.64 -16.88
N HIS A 168 3.78 3.00 -16.00
CA HIS A 168 5.15 3.32 -16.40
C HIS A 168 6.01 2.08 -16.69
N GLN A 169 5.66 0.93 -16.10
CA GLN A 169 6.45 -0.31 -16.21
C GLN A 169 5.99 -1.24 -17.33
N ASN A 170 4.75 -1.09 -17.80
CA ASN A 170 4.18 -1.98 -18.81
C ASN A 170 3.82 -1.22 -20.09
N ASP A 171 4.28 -1.71 -21.24
CA ASP A 171 3.90 -1.15 -22.54
C ASP A 171 2.45 -1.46 -22.92
N GLU A 172 1.95 -2.64 -22.52
CA GLU A 172 0.60 -3.08 -22.84
C GLU A 172 -0.38 -2.74 -21.72
N LYS A 173 -1.45 -2.00 -22.06
CA LYS A 173 -2.57 -1.71 -21.14
C LYS A 173 -3.17 -2.95 -20.48
N LYS A 174 -3.13 -4.09 -21.16
CA LYS A 174 -3.59 -5.38 -20.62
C LYS A 174 -2.82 -5.79 -19.37
N ASN A 175 -1.51 -5.56 -19.33
CA ASN A 175 -0.68 -5.89 -18.18
C ASN A 175 -0.95 -4.94 -17.02
N VAL A 176 -1.20 -3.65 -17.30
CA VAL A 176 -1.63 -2.68 -16.28
C VAL A 176 -2.95 -3.09 -15.63
N ILE A 177 -3.94 -3.45 -16.46
CA ILE A 177 -5.24 -3.93 -15.96
C ILE A 177 -5.06 -5.22 -15.17
N ARG A 178 -4.21 -6.16 -15.61
CA ARG A 178 -3.91 -7.39 -14.87
C ARG A 178 -3.36 -7.07 -13.48
N ASP A 179 -2.38 -6.18 -13.38
CA ASP A 179 -1.73 -5.84 -12.11
C ASP A 179 -2.74 -5.20 -11.13
N VAL A 180 -3.56 -4.25 -11.60
CA VAL A 180 -4.62 -3.63 -10.79
C VAL A 180 -5.67 -4.66 -10.36
N VAL A 181 -6.05 -5.59 -11.23
CA VAL A 181 -7.01 -6.66 -10.91
C VAL A 181 -6.44 -7.63 -9.87
N LEU A 182 -5.18 -8.06 -10.01
CA LEU A 182 -4.52 -8.94 -9.05
C LEU A 182 -4.50 -8.31 -7.65
N PHE A 183 -4.07 -7.05 -7.55
CA PHE A 183 -4.09 -6.30 -6.30
C PHE A 183 -5.51 -6.15 -5.73
N SER A 184 -6.48 -5.79 -6.59
CA SER A 184 -7.85 -5.52 -6.16
C SER A 184 -8.60 -6.76 -5.70
N LEU A 185 -8.24 -7.95 -6.22
CA LEU A 185 -8.82 -9.23 -5.82
C LEU A 185 -8.23 -9.78 -4.51
N ALA A 186 -7.03 -9.37 -4.12
CA ALA A 186 -6.37 -9.90 -2.93
C ALA A 186 -7.18 -9.62 -1.65
N THR A 187 -7.63 -8.38 -1.44
CA THR A 187 -8.43 -8.02 -0.25
C THR A 187 -9.76 -8.76 -0.14
N PRO A 188 -10.69 -8.74 -1.12
CA PRO A 188 -11.95 -9.45 -1.01
C PRO A 188 -11.78 -10.96 -0.85
N LEU A 189 -10.79 -11.56 -1.53
CA LEU A 189 -10.49 -12.98 -1.38
C LEU A 189 -10.12 -13.30 0.06
N PHE A 190 -9.22 -12.51 0.66
CA PHE A 190 -8.75 -12.75 2.02
C PHE A 190 -9.75 -12.31 3.09
N ILE A 191 -10.67 -11.37 2.82
CA ILE A 191 -11.85 -11.09 3.68
C ILE A 191 -12.70 -12.35 3.82
N ILE A 192 -13.07 -12.94 2.67
CA ILE A 192 -13.91 -14.13 2.65
C ILE A 192 -13.18 -15.30 3.33
N LEU A 193 -11.93 -15.55 2.93
CA LEU A 193 -11.13 -16.64 3.46
C LEU A 193 -10.97 -16.55 4.98
N SER A 194 -10.54 -15.39 5.49
CA SER A 194 -10.33 -15.21 6.93
C SER A 194 -11.63 -15.28 7.73
N PHE A 195 -12.72 -14.71 7.23
CA PHE A 195 -14.00 -14.76 7.94
C PHE A 195 -14.48 -16.21 8.16
N PHE A 196 -14.23 -17.12 7.21
CA PHE A 196 -14.62 -18.53 7.34
C PHE A 196 -13.59 -19.37 8.10
N MET A 197 -12.29 -19.13 7.88
CA MET A 197 -11.23 -19.97 8.45
C MET A 197 -10.79 -19.53 9.85
N LEU A 198 -10.94 -18.24 10.18
CA LEU A 198 -10.30 -17.62 11.36
C LEU A 198 -11.30 -17.17 12.43
N GLN A 199 -12.48 -17.81 12.49
CA GLN A 199 -13.52 -17.53 13.51
C GLN A 199 -13.04 -17.66 14.97
N ASN A 200 -11.84 -18.20 15.21
CA ASN A 200 -11.26 -18.42 16.53
C ASN A 200 -9.79 -17.97 16.66
N ILE A 201 -9.28 -17.11 15.78
CA ILE A 201 -7.91 -16.57 15.94
C ILE A 201 -7.86 -15.51 17.03
N ALA A 202 -6.78 -15.52 17.81
CA ALA A 202 -6.50 -14.53 18.84
C ALA A 202 -6.31 -13.13 18.23
N HIS A 203 -6.80 -12.10 18.92
CA HIS A 203 -6.66 -10.71 18.49
C HIS A 203 -5.19 -10.32 18.33
N GLU A 204 -4.31 -10.91 19.14
CA GLU A 204 -2.87 -10.80 19.05
C GLU A 204 -2.34 -11.10 17.63
N THR A 205 -2.78 -12.20 17.02
CA THR A 205 -2.35 -12.57 15.66
C THR A 205 -2.80 -11.54 14.62
N ILE A 206 -3.99 -10.96 14.78
CA ILE A 206 -4.48 -9.89 13.90
C ILE A 206 -3.58 -8.66 14.03
N GLY A 207 -3.22 -8.29 15.27
CA GLY A 207 -2.29 -7.19 15.56
C GLY A 207 -0.92 -7.42 14.92
N LEU A 208 -0.35 -8.63 15.06
CA LEU A 208 0.93 -8.97 14.43
C LEU A 208 0.87 -8.90 12.89
N LEU A 209 -0.24 -9.36 12.27
CA LEU A 209 -0.43 -9.24 10.81
C LEU A 209 -0.55 -7.78 10.36
N LEU A 210 -1.22 -6.92 11.14
CA LEU A 210 -1.29 -5.48 10.88
C LEU A 210 0.07 -4.81 11.04
N LEU A 211 0.87 -5.18 12.04
CA LEU A 211 2.23 -4.65 12.21
C LEU A 211 3.13 -5.02 11.03
N PHE A 212 3.03 -6.26 10.54
CA PHE A 212 3.72 -6.69 9.33
C PHE A 212 3.31 -5.84 8.12
N ALA A 213 1.99 -5.65 7.93
CA ALA A 213 1.45 -4.80 6.88
C ALA A 213 1.91 -3.34 7.02
N GLY A 214 1.96 -2.79 8.23
CA GLY A 214 2.47 -1.46 8.52
C GLY A 214 3.93 -1.28 8.10
N GLY A 215 4.76 -2.31 8.33
CA GLY A 215 6.15 -2.35 7.83
C GLY A 215 6.25 -2.27 6.30
N THR A 216 5.38 -2.99 5.58
CA THR A 216 5.34 -2.94 4.10
C THR A 216 4.95 -1.55 3.58
N PHE A 217 4.05 -0.85 4.26
CA PHE A 217 3.63 0.51 3.90
C PHE A 217 4.67 1.57 4.18
N LEU A 218 5.36 1.46 5.31
CA LEU A 218 6.50 2.32 5.57
C LEU A 218 7.48 2.23 4.41
N TYR A 219 7.84 1.01 3.99
CA TYR A 219 8.73 0.81 2.86
C TYR A 219 8.23 1.47 1.56
N VAL A 220 7.03 1.08 1.10
CA VAL A 220 6.43 1.57 -0.15
C VAL A 220 6.33 3.10 -0.16
N SER A 221 5.84 3.69 0.93
CA SER A 221 5.72 5.14 1.02
C SER A 221 7.08 5.86 1.01
N THR A 222 8.14 5.31 1.62
CA THR A 222 9.49 5.90 1.46
C THR A 222 10.05 5.75 0.05
N VAL A 223 9.93 4.58 -0.56
CA VAL A 223 10.45 4.35 -1.92
C VAL A 223 9.73 5.19 -2.96
N ASP A 224 8.42 5.38 -2.81
CA ASP A 224 7.63 6.22 -3.72
C ASP A 224 7.92 7.73 -3.54
N THR A 225 8.35 8.18 -2.35
CA THR A 225 8.57 9.61 -2.05
C THR A 225 10.00 10.08 -2.24
N LEU A 226 10.99 9.27 -1.85
CA LEU A 226 12.38 9.71 -1.79
C LEU A 226 12.95 10.13 -3.15
N PRO A 227 12.69 9.43 -4.29
CA PRO A 227 13.19 9.85 -5.60
C PRO A 227 12.65 11.22 -6.03
N ASP A 228 11.35 11.44 -5.84
CA ASP A 228 10.68 12.69 -6.22
C ASP A 228 11.15 13.87 -5.36
N ILE A 229 11.38 13.66 -4.05
CA ILE A 229 11.85 14.72 -3.12
C ILE A 229 13.31 15.10 -3.38
N HIS A 230 14.16 14.15 -3.80
CA HIS A 230 15.56 14.42 -4.14
C HIS A 230 15.76 14.96 -5.56
N ASN A 231 14.67 15.13 -6.33
CA ASN A 231 14.76 15.79 -7.62
C ASN A 231 15.11 17.28 -7.45
N THR A 232 16.19 17.73 -8.09
CA THR A 232 16.70 19.09 -7.94
C THR A 232 15.75 20.19 -8.44
N GLU A 233 14.84 19.87 -9.35
CA GLU A 233 13.89 20.82 -9.93
C GLU A 233 12.52 20.77 -9.25
N THR A 234 12.04 19.58 -8.90
CA THR A 234 10.66 19.35 -8.41
C THR A 234 10.57 18.98 -6.93
N GLY A 235 11.69 18.74 -6.25
CA GLY A 235 11.73 18.14 -4.91
C GLY A 235 10.96 18.90 -3.83
N LYS A 236 11.03 20.24 -3.82
CA LYS A 236 10.26 21.06 -2.87
C LYS A 236 8.75 20.91 -3.08
N ALA A 237 8.31 20.81 -4.34
CA ALA A 237 6.89 20.63 -4.66
C ALA A 237 6.43 19.22 -4.27
N ALA A 238 7.24 18.19 -4.57
CA ALA A 238 6.97 16.81 -4.15
C ALA A 238 6.85 16.71 -2.62
N MET A 239 7.80 17.26 -1.87
CA MET A 239 7.76 17.31 -0.40
C MET A 239 6.48 17.98 0.10
N LEU A 240 6.08 19.12 -0.47
CA LEU A 240 4.84 19.79 -0.11
C LEU A 240 3.61 18.90 -0.37
N HIS A 241 3.56 18.22 -1.52
CA HIS A 241 2.48 17.30 -1.86
C HIS A 241 2.40 16.10 -0.89
N VAL A 242 3.53 15.55 -0.47
CA VAL A 242 3.60 14.50 0.56
C VAL A 242 3.05 15.01 1.89
N VAL A 243 3.49 16.19 2.34
CA VAL A 243 2.99 16.81 3.58
C VAL A 243 1.49 17.10 3.48
N LEU A 244 1.01 17.56 2.33
CA LEU A 244 -0.41 17.77 2.07
C LEU A 244 -1.20 16.45 2.12
N GLY A 245 -0.70 15.38 1.51
CA GLY A 245 -1.33 14.05 1.58
C GLY A 245 -1.43 13.53 3.02
N ALA A 246 -0.34 13.61 3.76
CA ALA A 246 -0.31 13.22 5.16
C ALA A 246 -1.27 14.06 6.02
N GLY A 247 -1.27 15.38 5.81
CA GLY A 247 -2.15 16.31 6.50
C GLY A 247 -3.64 16.10 6.18
N LEU A 248 -3.97 15.76 4.92
CA LEU A 248 -5.34 15.44 4.52
C LEU A 248 -5.87 14.20 5.24
N LEU A 249 -5.06 13.13 5.33
CA LEU A 249 -5.47 11.94 6.08
C LEU A 249 -5.58 12.23 7.57
N ALA A 250 -4.61 12.92 8.16
CA ALA A 250 -4.66 13.31 9.57
C ALA A 250 -5.92 14.13 9.89
N LEU A 251 -6.26 15.11 9.04
CA LEU A 251 -7.49 15.90 9.19
C LEU A 251 -8.75 15.03 9.06
N ALA A 252 -8.78 14.10 8.10
CA ALA A 252 -9.91 13.20 7.94
C ALA A 252 -10.12 12.31 9.19
N LEU A 253 -9.03 11.80 9.77
CA LEU A 253 -9.06 11.02 11.02
C LEU A 253 -9.56 11.86 12.20
N ILE A 254 -9.07 13.10 12.33
CA ILE A 254 -9.51 14.02 13.38
C ILE A 254 -11.01 14.33 13.24
N ILE A 255 -11.49 14.58 12.02
CA ILE A 255 -12.93 14.82 11.78
C ILE A 255 -13.75 13.56 12.12
N ALA A 256 -13.26 12.37 11.74
CA ALA A 256 -13.93 11.11 12.07
C ALA A 256 -14.02 10.89 13.59
N ASP A 257 -12.98 11.27 14.33
CA ASP A 257 -12.94 11.23 15.79
C ASP A 257 -13.98 12.19 16.40
N TYR A 258 -13.92 13.48 16.06
CA TYR A 258 -14.85 14.51 16.58
C TYR A 258 -16.32 14.28 16.20
N SER A 259 -16.59 13.61 15.08
CA SER A 259 -17.95 13.27 14.66
C SER A 259 -18.51 12.03 15.37
N GLY A 260 -17.73 11.40 16.25
CA GLY A 260 -18.11 10.16 16.94
C GLY A 260 -18.15 8.94 16.04
N ILE A 261 -17.70 9.05 14.78
CA ILE A 261 -17.66 7.91 13.84
C ILE A 261 -16.70 6.85 14.34
N LEU A 262 -15.61 7.24 15.00
CA LEU A 262 -14.67 6.33 15.66
C LEU A 262 -15.21 5.77 17.00
N GLU A 263 -16.09 6.51 17.69
CA GLU A 263 -16.71 6.09 18.96
C GLU A 263 -17.91 5.14 18.79
N MET A 264 -18.48 5.01 17.57
CA MET A 264 -19.55 4.04 17.27
C MET A 264 -19.10 2.56 17.38
N GLY A 265 -17.86 2.33 17.82
CA GLY A 265 -17.29 1.04 18.18
C GLY A 265 -17.13 0.79 19.68
N HIS A 266 -17.95 1.38 20.56
CA HIS A 266 -17.99 0.99 21.97
C HIS A 266 -19.39 0.56 22.40
#